data_AF-A0A4U6T0M4-F1
#
_entry.id   AF-A0A4U6T0M4-F1
#
_cell.length_a   1.000
_cell.length_b   1.000
_cell.length_c   1.000
_cell.angle_alpha   90.00
_cell.angle_beta   90.00
_cell.angle_gamma   90.00
#
_symmetry.space_group_name_H-M   'P 1'
#
loop_
_entity.id
_entity.type
_entity.pdbx_description
1 polymer ?
#
loop_
_entity_poly.entity_id
_entity_poly.type
_entity_poly.pdbx_seq_one_letter_code
_entity_poly.pdbx_strand_id
1 'polypeptide(L)' 'MEVLKAIRFVHPDCSFILDANEGYTADQAIEVLDRLNEMGVTPVLFEQPVHRDDWEGVHDVSIVAMEKYKSRCCC' A
#
# COMPACT_ATOMS: atom_id res chain seq x y z
N MET A 1 -10.83 7.14 1.03
CA MET A 1 -10.59 6.39 2.29
C MET A 1 -11.84 5.85 2.98
N GLU A 2 -13.04 6.43 2.83
CA GLU A 2 -14.25 5.92 3.51
C GLU A 2 -14.67 4.51 3.05
N VAL A 3 -14.46 4.19 1.77
CA VAL A 3 -14.80 2.88 1.19
C VAL A 3 -14.04 1.73 1.87
N LEU A 4 -12.73 1.89 2.12
CA LEU A 4 -11.93 0.84 2.76
C LEU A 4 -12.37 0.59 4.22
N LYS A 5 -12.72 1.66 4.95
CA LYS A 5 -13.28 1.55 6.32
C LYS A 5 -14.61 0.80 6.32
N ALA A 6 -15.50 1.11 5.37
CA ALA A 6 -16.80 0.44 5.26
C ALA A 6 -16.64 -1.06 4.98
N ILE A 7 -15.72 -1.45 4.09
CA ILE A 7 -15.47 -2.87 3.78
C ILE A 7 -14.88 -3.59 5.00
N ARG A 8 -13.88 -3.01 5.67
CA ARG A 8 -13.28 -3.59 6.87
C ARG A 8 -14.29 -3.77 8.00
N PHE A 9 -15.23 -2.84 8.14
CA PHE A 9 -16.29 -2.92 9.15
C PHE A 9 -17.24 -4.11 8.91
N VAL A 10 -17.60 -4.36 7.64
CA VAL A 10 -18.51 -5.47 7.28
C VAL A 10 -17.78 -6.81 7.21
N HIS A 11 -16.49 -6.81 6.88
CA HIS A 11 -15.68 -8.02 6.75
C HIS A 11 -14.31 -7.86 7.45
N PRO A 12 -14.25 -8.00 8.78
CA PRO A 12 -13.04 -7.73 9.57
C PRO A 12 -11.88 -8.71 9.30
N ASP A 13 -12.10 -9.80 8.58
CA ASP A 13 -11.04 -10.76 8.25
C ASP A 13 -10.61 -10.72 6.78
N CYS A 14 -11.14 -9.77 5.98
CA CYS A 14 -10.72 -9.66 4.58
C CYS A 14 -9.29 -9.10 4.47
N SER A 15 -8.57 -9.62 3.48
CA SER A 15 -7.28 -9.09 3.05
C SER A 15 -7.49 -8.14 1.87
N PHE A 16 -6.71 -7.06 1.83
CA PHE A 16 -6.78 -6.06 0.76
C PHE A 16 -5.55 -6.15 -0.15
N ILE A 17 -5.80 -6.13 -1.45
CA ILE A 17 -4.78 -5.79 -2.45
C ILE A 17 -5.10 -4.36 -2.88
N LEU A 18 -4.10 -3.49 -2.84
CA LEU A 18 -4.22 -2.12 -3.28
C LEU A 18 -3.42 -1.95 -4.57
N ASP A 19 -4.07 -1.46 -5.61
CA ASP A 19 -3.45 -1.14 -6.89
C ASP A 19 -3.37 0.39 -7.03
N ALA A 20 -2.15 0.92 -7.12
CA ALA A 20 -1.87 2.34 -7.33
C ALA A 20 -1.71 2.71 -8.80
N ASN A 21 -1.61 1.74 -9.71
CA ASN A 21 -1.51 1.92 -11.16
C ASN A 21 -0.50 3.01 -11.53
N GLU A 22 0.72 2.92 -10.98
CA GLU A 22 1.85 3.81 -11.27
C GLU A 22 1.63 5.27 -10.82
N GLY A 23 0.69 5.49 -9.90
CA GLY A 23 0.14 6.82 -9.59
C GLY A 23 0.89 7.65 -8.54
N TYR A 24 1.89 7.10 -7.85
CA TYR A 24 2.59 7.81 -6.76
C TYR A 24 4.10 7.95 -6.99
N THR A 25 4.71 8.93 -6.34
CA THR A 25 6.14 8.89 -6.03
C THR A 25 6.40 7.96 -4.84
N ALA A 26 7.66 7.56 -4.61
CA ALA A 26 8.02 6.69 -3.47
C ALA A 26 7.54 7.26 -2.12
N ASP A 27 7.78 8.55 -1.86
CA ASP A 27 7.33 9.23 -0.65
C ASP A 27 5.81 9.23 -0.50
N GLN A 28 5.09 9.48 -1.59
CA GLN A 28 3.62 9.46 -1.59
C GLN A 28 3.08 8.05 -1.34
N ALA A 29 3.70 7.03 -1.92
CA ALA A 29 3.34 5.63 -1.69
C ALA A 29 3.52 5.23 -0.21
N ILE A 30 4.63 5.66 0.41
CA ILE A 30 4.87 5.46 1.85
C ILE A 30 3.82 6.19 2.69
N GLU A 31 3.49 7.44 2.35
CA GLU A 31 2.46 8.21 3.04
C GLU A 31 1.07 7.53 2.95
N VAL A 32 0.75 6.93 1.81
CA VAL A 32 -0.49 6.15 1.63
C VAL A 32 -0.49 4.94 2.56
N LEU A 33 0.60 4.19 2.66
CA LEU A 33 0.72 3.07 3.59
C LEU A 33 0.56 3.51 5.05
N ASP A 34 1.15 4.64 5.43
CA ASP A 34 0.98 5.23 6.77
C ASP A 34 -0.50 5.53 7.07
N ARG A 35 -1.16 6.26 6.17
CA ARG A 35 -2.59 6.61 6.33
C ARG A 35 -3.49 5.38 6.39
N LEU A 36 -3.20 4.35 5.61
CA LEU A 36 -3.96 3.09 5.64
C LEU A 36 -3.78 2.38 6.99
N ASN A 37 -2.54 2.29 7.47
CA ASN A 37 -2.22 1.67 8.74
C ASN A 37 -2.87 2.41 9.92
N GLU A 38 -2.86 3.75 9.92
CA GLU A 38 -3.60 4.57 10.90
C GLU A 38 -5.10 4.28 10.92
N MET A 39 -5.66 3.85 9.79
CA MET A 39 -7.06 3.46 9.67
C MET A 39 -7.32 1.99 10.05
N GLY A 40 -6.30 1.26 10.51
CA GLY A 40 -6.39 -0.16 10.84
C GLY A 40 -6.50 -1.07 9.61
N VAL A 41 -6.09 -0.57 8.44
CA VAL A 41 -6.09 -1.31 7.17
C VAL A 41 -4.65 -1.48 6.71
N THR A 42 -4.20 -2.72 6.56
CA THR A 42 -2.89 -3.01 6.00
C THR A 42 -3.07 -3.92 4.78
N PRO A 43 -2.74 -3.46 3.56
CA PRO A 43 -2.86 -4.29 2.39
C PRO A 43 -1.83 -5.42 2.43
N VAL A 44 -2.20 -6.61 1.96
CA VAL A 44 -1.24 -7.73 1.81
C VAL A 44 -0.31 -7.52 0.62
N LEU A 45 -0.77 -6.77 -0.38
CA LEU A 45 -0.04 -6.41 -1.57
C LEU A 45 -0.35 -4.96 -1.96
N PHE A 46 0.69 -4.18 -2.22
CA PHE A 46 0.62 -2.86 -2.81
C PHE A 46 1.23 -2.89 -4.23
N GLU A 47 0.35 -2.98 -5.21
CA GLU A 47 0.69 -3.12 -6.63
C GLU A 47 0.91 -1.76 -7.28
N GLN A 48 1.97 -1.69 -8.07
CA GLN A 48 2.39 -0.55 -8.89
C GLN A 48 2.38 0.77 -8.13
N PRO A 49 3.08 0.86 -6.96
CA PRO A 49 3.08 2.07 -6.16
C PRO A 49 3.67 3.25 -6.93
N VAL A 50 4.73 3.02 -7.71
CA VAL A 50 5.43 4.04 -8.49
C VAL A 50 5.47 3.68 -9.96
N HIS A 51 5.96 4.60 -10.79
CA HIS A 51 6.12 4.39 -12.23
C HIS A 51 7.02 3.17 -12.51
N ARG A 52 6.69 2.41 -13.57
CA ARG A 52 7.40 1.16 -13.92
C ARG A 52 8.92 1.28 -14.05
N ASP A 53 9.38 2.42 -14.55
CA ASP A 53 10.80 2.69 -14.77
C ASP A 53 11.53 3.16 -13.49
N ASP A 54 10.80 3.45 -12.41
CA ASP A 54 11.34 3.88 -11.12
C ASP A 54 11.67 2.69 -10.22
N TRP A 55 12.68 1.92 -10.63
CA TRP A 55 13.14 0.72 -9.91
C TRP A 55 13.66 1.03 -8.49
N GLU A 56 14.26 2.20 -8.30
CA GLU A 56 14.74 2.67 -7.00
C GLU A 56 13.56 3.00 -6.09
N GLY A 57 12.54 3.72 -6.61
CA GLY A 57 11.30 3.97 -5.89
C GLY A 57 10.57 2.70 -5.48
N VAL A 58 10.49 1.69 -6.36
CA VAL A 58 9.90 0.37 -6.01
C VAL A 58 10.69 -0.29 -4.89
N HIS A 59 12.02 -0.24 -4.94
CA HIS A 59 12.89 -0.82 -3.92
C HIS A 59 12.67 -0.17 -2.56
N ASP A 60 12.69 1.16 -2.51
CA ASP A 60 12.52 1.93 -1.28
C ASP A 60 11.15 1.69 -0.64
N VAL A 61 10.09 1.74 -1.46
CA VAL A 61 8.73 1.45 -0.99
C VAL A 61 8.63 0.01 -0.50
N SER A 62 9.27 -0.95 -1.18
CA SER A 62 9.24 -2.37 -0.79
C SER A 62 9.89 -2.62 0.57
N ILE A 63 11.02 -1.97 0.86
CA ILE A 63 11.71 -2.08 2.16
C ILE A 63 10.77 -1.58 3.26
N VAL A 64 10.24 -0.37 3.11
CA VAL A 64 9.35 0.23 4.10
C VAL A 64 8.06 -0.58 4.28
N ALA A 65 7.46 -1.02 3.17
CA ALA A 65 6.25 -1.85 3.15
C ALA A 65 6.43 -3.12 3.99
N MET A 66 7.56 -3.81 3.80
CA MET A 66 7.84 -5.08 4.45
C MET A 66 8.23 -4.90 5.93
N GLU A 67 9.14 -3.97 6.23
CA GLU A 67 9.66 -3.77 7.58
C GLU A 67 8.62 -3.19 8.54
N LYS A 68 7.83 -2.22 8.06
CA LYS A 68 6.90 -1.47 8.92
C LYS A 68 5.49 -2.04 8.93
N TYR A 69 5.02 -2.58 7.79
CA TYR A 69 3.62 -2.98 7.65
C TYR A 69 3.42 -4.45 7.26
N LYS A 70 4.50 -5.22 7.04
CA LYS A 70 4.42 -6.62 6.55
C LYS A 70 3.63 -6.74 5.24
N SER A 71 3.61 -5.68 4.44
CA SER A 71 3.01 -5.63 3.10
C SER A 71 4.07 -5.91 2.05
N ARG A 72 3.70 -6.55 0.93
CA ARG A 72 4.59 -6.73 -0.22
C ARG A 72 4.26 -5.71 -1.31
N CYS A 73 5.23 -5.40 -2.16
CA CYS A 73 5.01 -4.59 -3.36
C CYS A 73 5.22 -5.40 -4.64
N CYS A 74 4.52 -5.01 -5.71
CA CYS A 74 4.68 -5.54 -7.06
C CYS A 74 4.71 -4.36 -8.06
N CYS A 75 5.38 -4.53 -9.19
CA CYS A 75 5.55 -3.52 -10.25
C CYS A 75 5.05 -4.11 -11.58
#